data_AF-A0A959KM14-F1
#
_entry.id   AF-A0A959KM14-F1
#
_cell.length_a   1.000
_cell.length_b   1.000
_cell.length_c   1.000
_cell.angle_alpha   90.00
_cell.angle_beta   90.00
_cell.angle_gamma   90.00
#
_symmetry.space_group_name_H-M   'P 1'
#
loop_
_entity.id
_entity.type
_entity.pdbx_description
1 polymer ?
#
loop_
_entity_poly.entity_id
_entity_poly.type
_entity_poly.pdbx_seq_one_letter_code
_entity_poly.pdbx_strand_id
1 'polypeptide(L)'
;MKTLQRILLIDTVAQGILISATFLPALASLPLREPGIVIYSMIGAFFLGCWQVLSGIIMKAAFHLPQRGRYLGAVVLYFSILALANMFGSAPGRPDLVSAASYTLAIVPPAVMALWYFIRTAKDLSVAMHQPRSFWDLQ
;
A
#
# COMPACT_ATOMS: atom_id res chain seq x y z
N MET A 1 -21.78 -8.27 10.15
CA MET A 1 -21.46 -6.83 10.29
C MET A 1 -20.40 -6.54 11.34
N LYS A 2 -20.57 -6.93 12.60
CA LYS A 2 -19.57 -6.67 13.68
C LYS A 2 -18.16 -7.18 13.32
N THR A 3 -18.07 -8.32 12.64
CA THR A 3 -16.79 -8.89 12.17
C THR A 3 -16.09 -8.00 11.14
N LEU A 4 -16.79 -7.55 10.10
CA LEU A 4 -16.23 -6.65 9.07
C LEU A 4 -15.74 -5.33 9.70
N GLN A 5 -16.55 -4.72 10.56
CA GLN A 5 -16.17 -3.49 11.28
C GLN A 5 -14.88 -3.69 12.09
N ARG A 6 -14.79 -4.79 12.86
CA ARG A 6 -13.60 -5.10 13.65
C ARG A 6 -12.37 -5.31 12.77
N ILE A 7 -12.50 -6.04 11.66
CA ILE A 7 -11.38 -6.28 10.75
C ILE A 7 -10.95 -4.96 10.09
N LEU A 8 -11.87 -4.13 9.60
CA LEU A 8 -11.56 -2.82 9.03
C LEU A 8 -10.91 -1.88 10.05
N LEU A 9 -11.33 -1.94 11.30
CA LEU A 9 -10.71 -1.17 12.39
C LEU A 9 -9.27 -1.63 12.65
N ILE A 10 -9.06 -2.93 12.83
CA ILE A 10 -7.73 -3.52 13.03
C ILE A 10 -6.83 -3.17 11.85
N ASP A 11 -7.32 -3.31 10.63
CA ASP A 11 -6.58 -3.01 9.40
C ASP A 11 -6.19 -1.53 9.32
N THR A 12 -7.13 -0.63 9.63
CA THR A 12 -6.86 0.82 9.66
C THR A 12 -5.80 1.17 10.71
N VAL A 13 -5.90 0.60 11.92
CA VAL A 13 -4.92 0.85 12.99
C VAL A 13 -3.54 0.30 12.63
N ALA A 14 -3.47 -0.95 12.17
CA ALA A 14 -2.23 -1.60 11.78
C ALA A 14 -1.53 -0.83 10.64
N GLN A 15 -2.27 -0.44 9.61
CA GLN A 15 -1.74 0.39 8.52
C GLN A 15 -1.30 1.77 9.02
N GLY A 16 -2.07 2.41 9.90
CA GLY A 16 -1.69 3.70 10.48
C GLY A 16 -0.33 3.62 11.17
N ILE A 17 -0.13 2.59 12.00
CA ILE A 17 1.15 2.33 12.66
C ILE A 17 2.27 2.10 11.63
N LEU A 18 2.04 1.24 10.63
CA LEU A 18 3.05 0.91 9.61
C LEU A 18 3.39 2.11 8.71
N ILE A 19 2.41 2.93 8.33
CA ILE A 19 2.60 4.18 7.58
C ILE A 19 3.42 5.15 8.44
N SER A 20 3.06 5.36 9.70
CA SER A 20 3.83 6.22 10.60
C SER A 20 5.26 5.72 10.76
N ALA A 21 5.48 4.42 10.95
CA ALA A 21 6.80 3.81 11.06
C ALA A 21 7.62 3.90 9.75
N THR A 22 6.96 4.00 8.60
CA THR A 22 7.62 4.14 7.30
C THR A 22 7.97 5.59 6.98
N PHE A 23 7.01 6.51 7.15
CA PHE A 23 7.13 7.89 6.69
C PHE A 23 7.72 8.84 7.74
N LEU A 24 7.47 8.66 9.04
CA LEU A 24 8.05 9.55 10.06
C LEU A 24 9.58 9.49 10.09
N PRO A 25 10.23 8.31 10.04
CA PRO A 25 11.69 8.26 9.97
C PRO A 25 12.19 8.86 8.66
N ALA A 26 11.52 8.60 7.53
CA ALA A 26 11.89 9.19 6.25
C ALA A 26 11.86 10.74 6.30
N LEU A 27 10.85 11.35 6.92
CA LEU A 27 10.78 12.79 7.12
C LEU A 27 11.85 13.31 8.09
N ALA A 28 12.10 12.58 9.19
CA ALA A 28 13.14 12.93 10.16
C ALA A 28 14.57 12.79 9.58
N SER A 29 14.75 11.97 8.55
CA SER A 29 16.04 11.78 7.88
C SER A 29 16.41 12.91 6.91
N LEU A 30 15.44 13.72 6.46
CA LEU A 30 15.71 14.85 5.55
C LEU A 30 16.76 15.83 6.10
N PRO A 31 16.73 16.23 7.38
CA PRO A 31 17.79 17.07 7.97
C PRO A 31 19.06 16.28 8.35
N LEU A 32 18.96 15.00 8.70
CA LEU A 32 20.06 14.23 9.30
C LEU A 32 20.91 13.45 8.28
N ARG A 33 20.38 13.15 7.09
CA ARG A 33 21.02 12.35 6.02
C ARG A 33 21.63 11.01 6.50
N GLU A 34 21.07 10.44 7.55
CA GLU A 34 21.50 9.19 8.17
C GLU A 34 21.07 7.98 7.31
N PRO A 35 22.00 7.20 6.73
CA PRO A 35 21.66 6.07 5.86
C PRO A 35 20.90 4.96 6.61
N GLY A 36 21.11 4.82 7.93
CA GLY A 36 20.38 3.86 8.76
C GLY A 36 18.86 4.10 8.77
N ILE A 37 18.43 5.36 8.73
CA ILE A 37 17.01 5.72 8.76
C ILE A 37 16.30 5.31 7.46
N VAL A 38 17.02 5.37 6.32
CA VAL A 38 16.52 4.92 5.02
C VAL A 38 16.28 3.40 5.02
N ILE A 39 17.18 2.63 5.64
CA ILE A 39 17.02 1.18 5.76
C ILE A 39 15.76 0.84 6.58
N TYR A 40 15.55 1.53 7.71
CA TYR A 40 14.35 1.31 8.53
C TYR A 40 13.05 1.66 7.78
N SER A 41 13.03 2.73 6.99
CA SER A 41 11.84 3.07 6.19
C SER A 41 11.59 2.05 5.08
N MET A 42 12.62 1.47 4.46
CA MET A 42 12.46 0.38 3.50
C MET A 42 11.87 -0.89 4.14
N ILE A 43 12.33 -1.24 5.34
CA ILE A 43 11.78 -2.37 6.10
C ILE A 43 10.31 -2.11 6.44
N GLY A 44 9.97 -0.89 6.90
CA GLY A 44 8.58 -0.48 7.15
C GLY A 44 7.71 -0.59 5.90
N ALA A 45 8.19 -0.10 4.76
CA ALA A 45 7.49 -0.17 3.48
C ALA A 45 7.23 -1.61 3.03
N PHE A 46 8.19 -2.52 3.25
CA PHE A 46 8.01 -3.95 2.98
C PHE A 46 6.87 -4.54 3.81
N PHE A 47 6.89 -4.36 5.13
CA PHE A 47 5.84 -4.87 6.02
C PHE A 47 4.47 -4.24 5.73
N LEU A 48 4.43 -2.95 5.40
CA LEU A 48 3.22 -2.26 4.96
C LEU A 48 2.65 -2.89 3.68
N GLY A 49 3.50 -3.14 2.68
CA GLY A 49 3.10 -3.80 1.44
C GLY A 49 2.55 -5.21 1.67
N CYS A 50 3.27 -6.04 2.43
CA CYS A 50 2.80 -7.38 2.79
C CYS A 50 1.47 -7.36 3.53
N TRP A 51 1.32 -6.45 4.50
CA TRP A 51 0.08 -6.29 5.25
C TRP A 51 -1.09 -5.90 4.34
N GLN A 52 -0.91 -4.91 3.46
CA GLN A 52 -1.96 -4.44 2.57
C GLN A 52 -2.37 -5.49 1.52
N VAL A 53 -1.42 -6.28 1.01
CA VAL A 53 -1.73 -7.39 0.11
C VAL A 53 -2.54 -8.47 0.83
N LEU A 54 -2.10 -8.91 2.03
CA LEU A 54 -2.80 -9.92 2.82
C LEU A 54 -4.21 -9.43 3.22
N SER A 55 -4.30 -8.22 3.75
CA SER A 55 -5.58 -7.57 4.06
C SER A 55 -6.46 -7.50 2.81
N GLY A 56 -5.90 -7.11 1.66
CA GLY A 56 -6.63 -7.00 0.40
C GLY A 56 -7.22 -8.32 -0.05
N ILE A 57 -6.44 -9.40 0.05
CA ILE A 57 -6.87 -10.76 -0.27
C ILE A 57 -8.00 -11.20 0.67
N ILE A 58 -7.81 -11.05 1.99
CA ILE A 58 -8.82 -11.43 2.99
C ILE A 58 -10.12 -10.66 2.76
N MET A 59 -10.03 -9.35 2.56
CA MET A 59 -11.18 -8.48 2.35
C MET A 59 -11.91 -8.78 1.03
N LYS A 60 -11.17 -9.14 -0.02
CA LYS A 60 -11.77 -9.52 -1.30
C LYS A 60 -12.41 -10.91 -1.24
N ALA A 61 -11.76 -11.88 -0.60
CA ALA A 61 -12.24 -13.26 -0.53
C ALA A 61 -13.40 -13.43 0.45
N ALA A 62 -13.31 -12.86 1.65
CA ALA A 62 -14.30 -13.05 2.71
C ALA A 62 -15.50 -12.08 2.62
N PHE A 63 -15.31 -10.89 2.05
CA PHE A 63 -16.33 -9.83 2.03
C PHE A 63 -16.64 -9.28 0.62
N HIS A 64 -16.07 -9.87 -0.43
CA HIS A 64 -16.31 -9.53 -1.83
C HIS A 64 -16.11 -8.05 -2.22
N LEU A 65 -15.39 -7.26 -1.40
CA LEU A 65 -15.22 -5.82 -1.64
C LEU A 65 -14.52 -5.56 -2.99
N PRO A 66 -15.19 -4.94 -3.98
CA PRO A 66 -14.69 -4.86 -5.36
C PRO A 66 -13.43 -4.01 -5.48
N GLN A 67 -13.27 -3.00 -4.63
CA GLN A 67 -12.12 -2.10 -4.65
C GLN A 67 -10.82 -2.79 -4.21
N ARG A 68 -10.92 -3.81 -3.36
CA ARG A 68 -9.76 -4.63 -2.96
C ARG A 68 -9.23 -5.43 -4.12
N GLY A 69 -10.11 -5.93 -4.99
CA GLY A 69 -9.72 -6.55 -6.26
C GLY A 69 -9.01 -5.58 -7.20
N ARG A 70 -9.50 -4.33 -7.33
CA ARG A 70 -8.83 -3.30 -8.14
C ARG A 70 -7.44 -2.97 -7.62
N TYR A 71 -7.28 -2.89 -6.29
CA TYR A 71 -5.96 -2.71 -5.66
C TYR A 71 -5.01 -3.86 -5.97
N LEU A 72 -5.43 -5.11 -5.75
CA LEU A 72 -4.59 -6.28 -6.02
C LEU A 72 -4.19 -6.33 -7.50
N GLY A 73 -5.11 -6.02 -8.42
CA GLY A 73 -4.80 -5.88 -9.84
C GLY A 73 -3.76 -4.79 -10.12
N ALA A 74 -3.88 -3.63 -9.47
CA ALA A 74 -2.89 -2.55 -9.59
C ALA A 74 -1.52 -2.95 -9.03
N VAL A 75 -1.47 -3.71 -7.94
CA VAL A 75 -0.22 -4.23 -7.36
C VAL A 75 0.46 -5.21 -8.32
N VAL A 76 -0.29 -6.15 -8.92
CA VAL A 76 0.24 -7.09 -9.92
C VAL A 76 0.75 -6.34 -11.16
N LEU A 77 -0.03 -5.38 -11.65
CA LEU A 77 0.36 -4.55 -12.78
C LEU A 77 1.64 -3.76 -12.47
N TYR A 78 1.73 -3.16 -11.28
CA TYR A 78 2.92 -2.45 -10.82
C TYR A 78 4.16 -3.36 -10.81
N PHE A 79 4.07 -4.54 -10.21
CA PHE A 79 5.20 -5.48 -10.20
C PHE A 79 5.58 -5.95 -11.61
N SER A 80 4.60 -6.11 -12.51
CA SER A 80 4.85 -6.46 -13.90
C SER A 80 5.60 -5.34 -14.64
N ILE A 81 5.16 -4.09 -14.47
CA ILE A 81 5.83 -2.91 -15.04
C ILE A 81 7.23 -2.77 -14.46
N LEU A 82 7.39 -2.93 -13.15
CA LEU A 82 8.69 -2.85 -12.47
C LEU A 82 9.64 -3.94 -12.94
N ALA A 83 9.17 -5.18 -13.11
CA ALA A 83 9.96 -6.28 -13.63
C ALA A 83 10.41 -6.01 -15.07
N LEU A 84 9.50 -5.58 -15.94
CA LEU A 84 9.83 -5.19 -17.32
C LEU A 84 10.85 -4.04 -17.34
N ALA A 85 10.62 -3.00 -16.53
CA ALA A 85 11.52 -1.85 -16.43
C ALA A 85 12.93 -2.26 -16.01
N ASN A 86 13.06 -3.24 -15.08
CA ASN A 86 14.36 -3.78 -14.66
C ASN A 86 15.01 -4.70 -15.71
N MET A 87 14.23 -5.54 -16.42
CA MET A 87 14.76 -6.41 -17.48
C MET A 87 15.37 -5.61 -18.62
N PHE A 88 14.68 -4.58 -19.08
CA PHE A 88 15.26 -3.66 -20.05
C PHE A 88 16.35 -2.82 -19.36
N GLY A 89 16.08 -2.42 -18.10
CA GLY A 89 16.91 -1.76 -17.08
C GLY A 89 18.41 -1.95 -17.16
N SER A 90 18.85 -3.19 -17.28
CA SER A 90 20.21 -3.63 -16.99
C SER A 90 21.19 -3.53 -18.16
N ALA A 91 20.79 -2.94 -19.30
CA ALA A 91 21.67 -2.80 -20.45
C ALA A 91 22.81 -1.76 -20.18
N PRO A 92 24.08 -2.09 -20.48
CA PRO A 92 25.19 -1.15 -20.30
C PRO A 92 25.04 0.08 -21.20
N GLY A 93 25.33 1.28 -20.67
CA GLY A 93 25.31 2.55 -21.41
C GLY A 93 24.00 3.35 -21.33
N ARG A 94 23.14 3.09 -20.33
CA ARG A 94 21.86 3.81 -20.19
C ARG A 94 22.03 5.24 -19.68
N PRO A 95 21.26 6.21 -20.22
CA PRO A 95 21.31 7.60 -19.81
C PRO A 95 20.74 7.80 -18.39
N ASP A 96 21.27 8.79 -17.66
CA ASP A 96 20.91 9.14 -16.28
C ASP A 96 19.39 9.33 -16.06
N LEU A 97 18.66 9.75 -17.09
CA LEU A 97 17.19 9.87 -17.09
C LEU A 97 16.47 8.56 -16.79
N VAL A 98 16.99 7.43 -17.26
CA VAL A 98 16.40 6.10 -17.03
C VAL A 98 16.62 5.66 -15.59
N SER A 99 17.77 6.00 -15.01
CA SER A 99 18.07 5.77 -13.60
C SER A 99 17.11 6.57 -12.71
N ALA A 100 16.98 7.88 -12.95
CA ALA A 100 16.05 8.73 -12.20
C ALA A 100 14.59 8.24 -12.29
N ALA A 101 14.13 7.87 -13.50
CA ALA A 101 12.79 7.32 -13.71
C ALA A 101 12.57 6.01 -12.94
N SER A 102 13.58 5.13 -12.86
CA SER A 102 13.48 3.88 -12.10
C SER A 102 13.35 4.12 -10.59
N TYR A 103 14.06 5.11 -10.04
CA TYR A 103 13.91 5.50 -8.63
C TYR A 103 12.52 6.09 -8.35
N THR A 104 12.02 6.97 -9.21
CA THR A 104 10.66 7.52 -9.09
C THR A 104 9.62 6.41 -9.14
N LEU A 105 9.76 5.47 -10.08
CA LEU A 105 8.87 4.32 -10.22
C LEU A 105 8.91 3.38 -9.02
N ALA A 106 10.06 3.25 -8.35
CA ALA A 106 10.19 2.41 -7.16
C ALA A 106 9.57 3.03 -5.90
N ILE A 107 9.44 4.36 -5.82
CA ILE A 107 9.01 5.07 -4.60
C ILE A 107 7.57 5.60 -4.71
N VAL A 108 7.27 6.33 -5.78
CA VAL A 108 6.02 7.11 -5.88
C VAL A 108 4.79 6.20 -6.01
N PRO A 109 4.73 5.23 -6.95
CA PRO A 109 3.57 4.36 -7.07
C PRO A 109 3.26 3.55 -5.80
N PRO A 110 4.22 2.89 -5.12
CA PRO A 110 3.95 2.21 -3.86
C PRO A 110 3.41 3.14 -2.77
N ALA A 111 3.95 4.35 -2.63
CA ALA A 111 3.46 5.32 -1.66
C ALA A 111 2.02 5.76 -1.96
N VAL A 112 1.71 6.03 -3.22
CA VAL A 112 0.34 6.40 -3.66
C VAL A 112 -0.64 5.25 -3.45
N MET A 113 -0.25 4.02 -3.81
CA MET A 113 -1.06 2.82 -3.60
C MET A 113 -1.32 2.58 -2.11
N ALA A 114 -0.31 2.75 -1.26
CA ALA A 114 -0.43 2.57 0.17
C ALA A 114 -1.38 3.60 0.80
N LEU A 115 -1.23 4.88 0.44
CA LEU A 115 -2.10 5.95 0.91
C LEU A 115 -3.55 5.76 0.42
N TRP A 116 -3.72 5.39 -0.84
CA TRP A 116 -5.03 5.10 -1.41
C TRP A 116 -5.72 3.96 -0.65
N TYR A 117 -5.00 2.87 -0.38
CA TYR A 117 -5.55 1.71 0.35
C TYR A 117 -5.95 2.10 1.77
N PHE A 118 -5.14 2.89 2.46
CA PHE A 118 -5.45 3.41 3.79
C PHE A 118 -6.72 4.28 3.80
N ILE A 119 -6.79 5.29 2.92
CA ILE A 119 -7.96 6.17 2.79
C ILE A 119 -9.22 5.36 2.48
N ARG A 120 -9.11 4.37 1.58
CA ARG A 120 -10.24 3.52 1.23
C ARG A 120 -10.73 2.69 2.41
N THR A 121 -9.80 2.12 3.18
CA THR A 121 -10.11 1.35 4.40
C THR A 121 -10.81 2.20 5.45
N ALA A 122 -10.32 3.43 5.70
CA ALA A 122 -10.94 4.35 6.62
C ALA A 122 -12.36 4.77 6.19
N LYS A 123 -12.57 4.99 4.88
CA LYS A 123 -13.90 5.27 4.32
C LYS A 123 -14.85 4.09 4.46
N ASP A 124 -14.41 2.88 4.14
CA ASP A 124 -15.22 1.67 4.27
C ASP A 124 -15.58 1.40 5.74
N LEU A 125 -14.67 1.67 6.68
CA LEU A 125 -14.94 1.61 8.12
C LEU A 125 -16.00 2.62 8.54
N SER A 126 -15.88 3.88 8.10
CA SER A 126 -16.86 4.93 8.39
C SER A 126 -18.26 4.55 7.88
N VAL A 127 -18.36 4.08 6.63
CA VAL A 127 -19.63 3.61 6.07
C VAL A 127 -20.19 2.43 6.87
N ALA A 128 -19.34 1.46 7.21
CA ALA A 128 -19.76 0.29 7.98
C ALA A 128 -20.26 0.66 9.39
N MET A 129 -19.77 1.76 10.00
CA MET A 129 -20.24 2.24 11.30
C MET A 129 -21.58 2.98 11.21
N HIS A 130 -21.82 3.77 10.16
CA HIS A 130 -23.01 4.62 10.02
C HIS A 130 -24.19 3.92 9.36
N GLN A 131 -23.95 2.89 8.55
CA GLN A 131 -24.99 2.11 7.90
C GLN A 131 -24.99 0.70 8.50
N PRO A 132 -25.81 0.42 9.53
CA PRO A 132 -26.14 -0.94 9.93
C PRO A 132 -27.05 -1.59 8.86
N ARG A 133 -26.62 -1.63 7.60
CA ARG A 133 -27.33 -2.31 6.52
C ARG A 133 -27.28 -3.82 6.75
N SER A 134 -28.45 -4.44 6.78
CA SER A 134 -28.56 -5.88 6.96
C SER A 134 -27.86 -6.62 5.82
N PHE A 135 -27.49 -7.87 6.03
CA PHE A 135 -26.85 -8.74 5.03
C PHE A 135 -27.60 -8.77 3.67
N TRP A 136 -28.89 -8.42 3.67
CA TRP A 136 -29.80 -8.46 2.53
C TRP A 136 -29.73 -7.24 1.60
N ASP A 137 -29.12 -6.12 2.01
CA ASP A 137 -29.10 -4.88 1.22
C ASP A 137 -27.91 -4.78 0.24
N LEU A 138 -27.18 -5.87 0.04
CA LEU A 138 -25.93 -5.93 -0.75
C LEU A 138 -26.01 -6.87 -1.97
N GLN A 139 -27.19 -7.37 -2.31
CA GLN A 139 -27.41 -8.08 -3.58
C GLN A 139 -27.73 -7.11 -4.71
#